data_AF-A0A1Y3G7J5-F1
#
_entry.id   AF-A0A1Y3G7J5-F1
#
_cell.length_a   1.000
_cell.length_b   1.000
_cell.length_c   1.000
_cell.angle_alpha   90.00
_cell.angle_beta   90.00
_cell.angle_gamma   90.00
#
_symmetry.space_group_name_H-M   'P 1'
#
loop_
_entity.id
_entity.type
_entity.pdbx_description
1 polymer ?
#
loop_
_entity_poly.entity_id
_entity_poly.type
_entity_poly.pdbx_seq_one_letter_code
_entity_poly.pdbx_strand_id
1 'polypeptide(L)'
;MNIPAEVKTAAGHTLGLKEINPGDMLDLIEAAGSAMSSASAGAWLGYAQMICSVTSIDGVPVQMPMTKDEVRHLATEIGNDGVAALSPIFYPKADTKASDVTETAKN
;
A
#
# COMPACT_ATOMS: atom_id res chain seq x y z
N MET A 1 8.08 -0.58 -8.06
CA MET A 1 8.54 -0.46 -6.65
C MET A 1 8.69 -1.87 -6.14
N ASN A 2 9.85 -2.27 -5.61
CA ASN A 2 10.03 -3.65 -5.16
C ASN A 2 9.46 -3.82 -3.74
N ILE A 3 8.24 -4.35 -3.62
CA ILE A 3 7.60 -4.63 -2.33
C ILE A 3 7.86 -6.10 -1.91
N PRO A 4 7.89 -6.42 -0.61
CA PRO A 4 8.01 -7.81 -0.17
C PRO A 4 6.76 -8.61 -0.58
N ALA A 5 6.91 -9.93 -0.74
CA ALA A 5 5.78 -10.81 -1.07
C ALA A 5 4.78 -10.94 0.09
N GLU A 6 5.24 -10.77 1.32
CA GLU A 6 4.41 -10.85 2.52
C GLU A 6 4.90 -9.86 3.59
N VAL A 7 4.00 -9.45 4.49
CA VAL A 7 4.33 -8.69 5.69
C VAL A 7 3.58 -9.24 6.90
N LYS A 8 4.22 -9.21 8.07
CA LYS A 8 3.59 -9.58 9.34
C LYS A 8 3.11 -8.36 10.09
N THR A 9 1.91 -8.46 10.65
CA THR A 9 1.30 -7.47 11.54
C THR A 9 1.79 -7.66 12.98
N ALA A 10 1.62 -6.68 13.87
CA ALA A 10 2.08 -6.79 15.25
C ALA A 10 1.28 -7.85 16.04
N ALA A 11 0.02 -8.09 15.66
CA ALA A 11 -0.83 -9.14 16.20
C ALA A 11 -0.50 -10.54 15.66
N GLY A 12 0.39 -10.65 14.66
CA GLY A 12 0.88 -11.92 14.13
C GLY A 12 0.20 -12.43 12.86
N HIS A 13 -0.77 -11.67 12.30
CA HIS A 13 -1.34 -11.97 10.99
C HIS A 13 -0.32 -11.78 9.87
N THR A 14 -0.44 -12.57 8.81
CA THR A 14 0.38 -12.46 7.60
C THR A 14 -0.46 -11.90 6.45
N LEU A 15 0.01 -10.81 5.83
CA LEU A 15 -0.62 -10.25 4.64
C LEU A 15 0.24 -10.59 3.42
N GLY A 16 -0.33 -11.27 2.43
CA GLY A 16 0.30 -11.47 1.12
C GLY A 16 0.14 -10.21 0.27
N LEU A 17 1.17 -9.85 -0.49
CA LEU A 17 1.25 -8.60 -1.25
C LEU A 17 1.61 -8.83 -2.72
N LYS A 18 1.08 -7.98 -3.59
CA LYS A 18 1.53 -7.82 -4.98
C LYS A 18 1.72 -6.36 -5.33
N GLU A 19 2.63 -6.08 -6.26
CA GLU A 19 2.70 -4.74 -6.86
C GLU A 19 1.42 -4.49 -7.67
N ILE A 20 0.82 -3.30 -7.49
CA ILE A 20 -0.28 -2.82 -8.32
C ILE A 20 0.31 -2.37 -9.66
N ASN A 21 -0.05 -3.08 -10.72
CA ASN A 21 0.40 -2.74 -12.07
C ASN A 21 -0.44 -1.59 -12.67
N PRO A 22 -0.04 -1.01 -13.82
CA PRO A 22 -0.79 0.09 -14.43
C PRO A 22 -2.24 -0.24 -14.81
N GLY A 23 -2.53 -1.50 -15.17
CA GLY A 23 -3.90 -1.97 -15.41
C GLY A 23 -4.73 -2.02 -14.13
N ASP A 24 -4.17 -2.59 -13.06
CA ASP A 24 -4.80 -2.62 -11.74
C ASP A 24 -5.12 -1.18 -11.24
N MET A 25 -4.28 -0.19 -11.58
CA MET A 25 -4.55 1.22 -11.26
C MET A 25 -5.74 1.80 -12.04
N LEU A 26 -5.93 1.42 -13.31
CA LEU A 26 -7.10 1.87 -14.08
C LEU A 26 -8.38 1.28 -13.49
N ASP A 27 -8.36 -0.02 -13.17
CA ASP A 27 -9.47 -0.70 -12.50
C ASP A 27 -9.77 -0.05 -11.14
N LEU A 28 -8.74 0.33 -10.38
CA LEU A 28 -8.90 1.03 -9.11
C LEU A 28 -9.49 2.44 -9.27
N ILE A 29 -9.08 3.19 -10.29
CA ILE A 29 -9.65 4.51 -10.60
C ILE A 29 -11.13 4.38 -10.96
N GLU A 30 -11.52 3.33 -11.69
CA GLU A 30 -12.91 3.05 -11.99
C GLU A 30 -13.69 2.65 -10.72
N ALA A 31 -13.14 1.75 -9.91
CA ALA A 31 -13.71 1.31 -8.63
C ALA A 31 -13.97 2.47 -7.66
N ALA A 32 -13.09 3.48 -7.66
CA ALA A 32 -13.20 4.67 -6.82
C ALA A 32 -14.52 5.45 -7.03
N GLY A 33 -15.04 5.45 -8.26
CA GLY A 33 -16.25 6.15 -8.66
C GLY A 33 -16.28 7.58 -8.16
N SER A 34 -17.30 7.92 -7.36
CA SER A 34 -17.51 9.29 -6.86
C SER A 34 -16.37 9.84 -5.99
N ALA A 35 -15.49 8.98 -5.46
CA ALA A 35 -14.33 9.45 -4.68
C ALA A 35 -13.35 10.27 -5.54
N MET A 36 -13.29 9.99 -6.85
CA MET A 36 -12.41 10.68 -7.80
C MET A 36 -12.79 12.14 -8.06
N SER A 37 -14.03 12.53 -7.76
CA SER A 37 -14.49 13.92 -7.93
C SER A 37 -14.26 14.81 -6.70
N SER A 38 -13.68 14.26 -5.64
CA SER A 38 -13.46 14.98 -4.38
C SER A 38 -12.08 15.64 -4.33
N ALA A 39 -11.93 16.66 -3.49
CA ALA A 39 -10.63 17.27 -3.18
C ALA A 39 -9.62 16.26 -2.56
N SER A 40 -10.10 15.11 -2.09
CA SER A 40 -9.32 14.05 -1.48
C SER A 40 -9.01 12.89 -2.44
N ALA A 41 -9.29 13.01 -3.74
CA ALA A 41 -9.10 11.94 -4.72
C ALA A 41 -7.67 11.35 -4.70
N GLY A 42 -6.65 12.21 -4.61
CA GLY A 42 -5.25 11.75 -4.54
C GLY A 42 -4.94 10.97 -3.26
N ALA A 43 -5.43 11.44 -2.10
CA ALA A 43 -5.26 10.73 -0.83
C ALA A 43 -6.02 9.39 -0.82
N TRP A 44 -7.22 9.37 -1.42
CA TRP A 44 -8.02 8.15 -1.58
C TRP A 44 -7.27 7.14 -2.45
N LEU A 45 -6.79 7.54 -3.63
CA LEU A 45 -6.08 6.64 -4.54
C LEU A 45 -4.80 6.09 -3.92
N GLY A 46 -4.00 6.94 -3.28
CA GLY A 46 -2.78 6.51 -2.61
C GLY A 46 -3.09 5.44 -1.56
N TYR A 47 -4.08 5.69 -0.70
CA TYR A 47 -4.48 4.75 0.33
C TYR A 47 -5.05 3.45 -0.26
N ALA A 48 -5.93 3.57 -1.25
CA ALA A 48 -6.56 2.43 -1.89
C ALA A 48 -5.56 1.56 -2.66
N GLN A 49 -4.51 2.14 -3.26
CA GLN A 49 -3.42 1.39 -3.89
C GLN A 49 -2.70 0.51 -2.88
N MET A 50 -2.39 1.04 -1.69
CA MET A 50 -1.78 0.26 -0.60
C MET A 50 -2.70 -0.88 -0.15
N ILE A 51 -3.99 -0.59 0.05
CA ILE A 51 -4.98 -1.60 0.46
C ILE A 51 -5.13 -2.70 -0.59
N CYS A 52 -5.28 -2.35 -1.86
CA CYS A 52 -5.51 -3.31 -2.94
C CYS A 52 -4.26 -4.12 -3.31
N SER A 53 -3.08 -3.74 -2.80
CA SER A 53 -1.87 -4.55 -2.92
C SER A 53 -1.97 -5.87 -2.16
N VAL A 54 -2.86 -5.98 -1.17
CA VAL A 54 -3.07 -7.18 -0.37
C VAL A 54 -3.79 -8.25 -1.19
N THR A 55 -3.16 -9.42 -1.34
CA THR A 55 -3.67 -10.58 -2.08
C THR A 55 -4.13 -11.72 -1.19
N SER A 56 -3.71 -11.74 0.08
CA SER A 56 -4.16 -12.72 1.05
C SER A 56 -4.04 -12.20 2.49
N ILE A 57 -4.87 -12.74 3.38
CA ILE A 57 -4.79 -12.55 4.83
C ILE A 57 -4.71 -13.94 5.47
N ASP A 58 -3.64 -14.22 6.19
CA ASP A 58 -3.34 -15.53 6.79
C ASP A 58 -3.43 -16.71 5.79
N GLY A 59 -2.97 -16.46 4.56
CA GLY A 59 -2.99 -17.43 3.47
C GLY A 59 -4.36 -17.60 2.80
N VAL A 60 -5.41 -16.93 3.28
CA VAL A 60 -6.72 -16.88 2.62
C VAL A 60 -6.69 -15.82 1.53
N PRO A 61 -6.88 -16.18 0.24
CA PRO A 61 -6.86 -15.22 -0.85
C PRO A 61 -7.97 -14.17 -0.73
N VAL A 62 -7.62 -12.93 -1.06
CA VAL A 62 -8.54 -11.81 -1.17
C VAL A 62 -8.70 -11.44 -2.65
N GLN A 63 -9.93 -11.16 -3.06
CA GLN A 63 -10.20 -10.67 -4.43
C GLN A 63 -9.86 -9.18 -4.54
N MET A 64 -9.33 -8.78 -5.72
CA MET A 64 -9.12 -7.37 -6.03
C MET A 64 -10.46 -6.63 -5.98
N PRO A 65 -10.60 -5.55 -5.20
CA PRO A 65 -11.83 -4.76 -5.17
C PRO A 65 -12.18 -4.15 -6.53
N MET A 66 -13.45 -4.22 -6.92
CA MET A 66 -14.01 -3.62 -8.12
C MET A 66 -14.88 -2.39 -7.82
N THR A 67 -15.21 -2.16 -6.55
CA THR A 67 -16.01 -0.99 -6.11
C THR A 67 -15.41 -0.30 -4.89
N LYS A 68 -15.75 0.98 -4.71
CA LYS A 68 -15.36 1.77 -3.54
C LYS A 68 -15.74 1.11 -2.21
N ASP A 69 -16.89 0.46 -2.15
CA ASP A 69 -17.34 -0.20 -0.92
C ASP A 69 -16.58 -1.50 -0.65
N GLU A 70 -16.16 -2.23 -1.67
CA GLU A 70 -15.24 -3.37 -1.53
C GLU A 70 -13.85 -2.94 -1.08
N VAL A 71 -13.33 -1.81 -1.58
CA VAL A 71 -12.06 -1.24 -1.08
C VAL A 71 -12.18 -0.92 0.42
N ARG A 72 -13.30 -0.32 0.84
CA ARG A 72 -13.55 -0.05 2.26
C ARG A 72 -13.66 -1.34 3.07
N HIS A 73 -14.35 -2.33 2.55
CA HIS A 73 -14.51 -3.62 3.23
C HIS A 73 -13.14 -4.30 3.42
N LEU A 74 -12.31 -4.37 2.38
CA LEU A 74 -10.96 -4.89 2.48
C LEU A 74 -10.09 -4.10 3.48
N ALA A 75 -10.15 -2.77 3.47
CA ALA A 75 -9.46 -1.96 4.46
C ALA A 75 -9.91 -2.28 5.90
N THR A 76 -11.19 -2.63 6.08
CA THR A 76 -11.74 -3.04 7.38
C THR A 76 -11.21 -4.41 7.81
N GLU A 77 -11.15 -5.38 6.89
CA GLU A 77 -10.60 -6.72 7.14
C GLU A 77 -9.09 -6.69 7.45
N ILE A 78 -8.32 -5.85 6.75
CA ILE A 78 -6.90 -5.63 7.04
C ILE A 78 -6.72 -5.00 8.43
N GLY A 79 -7.63 -4.09 8.79
CA GLY A 79 -7.63 -3.42 10.08
C GLY A 79 -6.45 -2.47 10.30
N ASN A 80 -6.45 -1.79 11.44
CA ASN A 80 -5.46 -0.77 11.75
C ASN A 80 -4.03 -1.32 11.87
N ASP A 81 -3.88 -2.53 12.41
CA ASP A 81 -2.57 -3.17 12.58
C ASP A 81 -1.98 -3.58 11.22
N GLY A 82 -2.80 -4.11 10.32
CA GLY A 82 -2.40 -4.37 8.94
C GLY A 82 -1.99 -3.10 8.20
N VAL A 83 -2.78 -2.02 8.32
CA VAL A 83 -2.43 -0.71 7.73
C VAL A 83 -1.12 -0.18 8.28
N ALA A 84 -0.88 -0.33 9.59
CA ALA A 84 0.37 0.09 10.23
C ALA A 84 1.58 -0.72 9.71
N ALA A 85 1.40 -2.00 9.43
CA ALA A 85 2.42 -2.86 8.82
C ALA A 85 2.70 -2.52 7.34
N LEU A 86 1.67 -2.12 6.59
CA LEU A 86 1.79 -1.75 5.17
C LEU A 86 2.41 -0.37 4.97
N SER A 87 2.06 0.62 5.80
CA SER A 87 2.41 2.03 5.58
C SER A 87 3.90 2.28 5.32
N PRO A 88 4.87 1.67 6.03
CA PRO A 88 6.30 1.89 5.78
C PRO A 88 6.79 1.37 4.42
N ILE A 89 6.09 0.39 3.84
CA ILE A 89 6.43 -0.21 2.54
C ILE A 89 6.07 0.77 1.40
N PHE A 90 4.89 1.39 1.49
CA PHE A 90 4.34 2.25 0.44
C PHE A 90 4.69 3.73 0.60
N TYR A 91 4.88 4.16 1.86
CA TYR A 91 5.27 5.52 2.20
C TYR A 91 6.54 5.48 3.05
N PRO A 92 7.67 5.02 2.48
CA PRO A 92 8.93 5.08 3.19
C PRO A 92 9.17 6.54 3.59
N LYS A 93 9.42 6.77 4.88
CA LYS A 93 9.87 8.09 5.33
C LYS A 93 11.10 8.42 4.49
N ALA A 94 11.13 9.60 3.89
CA ALA A 94 12.34 10.07 3.25
C ALA A 94 13.41 10.19 4.34
N ASP A 95 14.27 9.17 4.46
CA ASP A 95 15.44 9.26 5.29
C ASP A 95 16.27 10.42 4.75
N THR A 96 16.53 11.40 5.61
CA THR A 96 17.47 12.50 5.43
C THR A 96 18.83 11.96 4.99
N LYS A 97 19.03 11.76 3.68
CA LYS A 97 20.37 11.57 3.10
C LYS A 97 20.99 12.94 2.82
N ALA A 98 21.62 13.50 3.85
CA ALA A 98 22.60 14.57 3.70
C ALA A 98 23.69 14.40 4.75
N SER A 99 24.52 13.36 4.59
CA SER A 99 25.86 13.26 5.17
C SER A 99 26.58 12.08 4.50
N ASP A 100 26.94 12.26 3.23
CA ASP A 100 28.14 11.60 2.72
C ASP A 100 29.22 12.69 2.71
N VAL A 101 29.90 12.80 3.85
CA VAL A 101 31.12 13.61 3.99
C VAL A 101 32.13 12.90 3.12
N THR A 102 32.47 13.49 1.98
CA THR A 102 33.64 13.07 1.19
C THR A 102 34.87 13.11 2.09
N GLU A 103 35.28 11.94 2.55
CA GLU A 103 36.57 11.67 3.15
C GLU A 103 37.64 11.82 2.06
N THR A 104 38.02 13.07 1.76
CA THR A 104 39.27 13.35 1.04
C THR A 104 40.43 13.09 1.97
N ALA A 105 40.88 11.84 2.01
CA ALA A 105 42.18 11.45 2.52
C ALA A 105 42.96 10.73 1.41
N LYS A 106 43.57 11.51 0.51
CA LYS A 106 44.73 11.08 -0.30
C LYS A 106 45.65 12.28 -0.55
N ASN A 107 46.87 12.15 0.00
CA ASN A 107 48.14 12.83 -0.31
C ASN A 107 48.22 14.36 -0.26
#